data_AF-A0AA96WVS6-F1
#
_entry.id   AF-A0AA96WVS6-F1
#
_cell.length_a   1.000
_cell.length_b   1.000
_cell.length_c   1.000
_cell.angle_alpha   90.00
_cell.angle_beta   90.00
_cell.angle_gamma   90.00
#
_symmetry.space_group_name_H-M   'P 1'
#
loop_
_entity.id
_entity.type
_entity.pdbx_description
1 polymer ?
#
loop_
_entity_poly.entity_id
_entity_poly.type
_entity_poly.pdbx_seq_one_letter_code
_entity_poly.pdbx_strand_id
1 'polypeptide(L)'
;MGRAGQALKRILEKYGISQNSLAVALGVERGSVYRWVHEVRDPNAETVVEIVTALRDINPSAAEAFVQLYLGDVARGKLDPDNDKQEGRTD
;
A
#
# COMPACT_ATOMS: atom_id res chain seq x y z
N MET A 1 -13.20 -0.19 0.21
CA MET A 1 -11.87 0.07 0.79
C MET A 1 -10.85 -0.62 -0.09
N GLY A 2 -9.97 0.11 -0.77
CA GLY A 2 -9.01 -0.51 -1.66
C GLY A 2 -7.77 -1.00 -0.93
N ARG A 3 -7.25 -2.11 -1.44
CA ARG A 3 -6.08 -2.80 -0.89
C ARG A 3 -4.84 -1.90 -0.83
N ALA A 4 -4.70 -0.96 -1.77
CA ALA A 4 -3.56 -0.03 -1.83
C ALA A 4 -3.53 0.95 -0.66
N GLY A 5 -4.65 1.61 -0.34
CA GLY A 5 -4.74 2.55 0.79
C GLY A 5 -4.44 1.89 2.13
N GLN A 6 -5.00 0.69 2.35
CA GLN A 6 -4.76 -0.09 3.56
C GLN A 6 -3.29 -0.54 3.71
N ALA A 7 -2.70 -1.06 2.63
CA ALA A 7 -1.29 -1.42 2.62
C ALA A 7 -0.40 -0.20 2.91
N LEU A 8 -0.70 0.95 2.28
CA LEU A 8 0.05 2.18 2.44
C LEU A 8 0.01 2.66 3.89
N LYS A 9 -1.19 2.73 4.50
CA LYS A 9 -1.36 3.12 5.90
C LYS A 9 -0.49 2.27 6.84
N ARG A 10 -0.57 0.95 6.71
CA ARG A 10 0.21 0.02 7.54
C ARG A 10 1.71 0.21 7.38
N ILE A 11 2.19 0.48 6.17
CA ILE A 11 3.61 0.68 5.89
C ILE A 11 4.11 2.00 6.46
N LEU A 12 3.36 3.08 6.30
CA LEU A 12 3.72 4.37 6.87
C LEU A 12 3.82 4.30 8.40
N GLU A 13 2.86 3.66 9.06
CA GLU A 13 2.86 3.45 10.51
C GLU A 13 4.03 2.55 10.95
N LYS A 14 4.23 1.39 10.30
CA LYS A 14 5.25 0.40 10.69
C LYS A 14 6.67 0.93 10.56
N TYR A 15 6.96 1.70 9.51
CA TYR A 15 8.30 2.21 9.23
C TYR A 15 8.52 3.65 9.70
N GLY A 16 7.54 4.26 10.39
CA GLY A 16 7.63 5.63 10.89
C GLY A 16 7.73 6.68 9.79
N ILE A 17 7.19 6.41 8.60
CA ILE A 17 7.24 7.31 7.45
C ILE A 17 6.03 8.25 7.53
N SER A 18 6.27 9.55 7.60
CA SER A 18 5.18 10.53 7.62
C SER A 18 4.51 10.65 6.24
N GLN A 19 3.21 10.93 6.21
CA GLN A 19 2.47 11.24 4.97
C GLN A 19 3.12 12.40 4.19
N ASN A 20 3.71 13.37 4.90
CA ASN A 20 4.40 14.50 4.28
C ASN A 20 5.71 14.10 3.59
N SER A 21 6.48 13.22 4.21
CA SER A 21 7.72 12.70 3.61
C SER A 21 7.43 11.96 2.30
N LEU A 22 6.39 11.12 2.29
CA LEU A 22 5.96 10.43 1.07
C LEU A 22 5.46 11.43 0.01
N ALA A 23 4.67 12.44 0.41
CA ALA A 23 4.16 13.46 -0.52
C ALA A 23 5.30 14.23 -1.21
N VAL A 24 6.33 14.61 -0.45
CA VAL A 24 7.52 15.28 -1.00
C VAL A 24 8.27 14.37 -1.97
N ALA A 25 8.49 13.10 -1.62
CA ALA A 25 9.17 12.14 -2.50
C ALA A 25 8.39 11.87 -3.80
N LEU A 26 7.06 11.91 -3.75
CA LEU A 26 6.18 11.75 -4.92
C LEU A 26 5.99 13.03 -5.74
N GLY A 27 6.38 14.20 -5.21
CA GLY A 27 6.08 15.48 -5.86
C GLY A 27 4.58 15.82 -5.91
N VAL A 28 3.79 15.30 -4.97
CA VAL A 28 2.33 15.52 -4.90
C VAL A 28 1.93 16.29 -3.65
N GLU A 29 0.71 16.82 -3.64
CA GLU A 29 0.16 17.43 -2.45
C GLU A 29 -0.03 16.41 -1.31
N ARG A 30 0.27 16.82 -0.07
CA ARG A 30 0.00 16.02 1.14
C ARG A 30 -1.46 15.55 1.21
N GLY A 31 -2.41 16.35 0.71
CA GLY A 31 -3.83 16.00 0.65
C GLY A 31 -4.12 14.75 -0.18
N SER A 32 -3.32 14.46 -1.22
CA SER A 32 -3.43 13.22 -1.99
C SER A 32 -3.07 12.00 -1.15
N VAL A 33 -1.94 12.05 -0.44
CA VAL A 33 -1.51 10.98 0.46
C VAL A 33 -2.51 10.77 1.59
N TYR A 34 -3.05 11.86 2.16
CA TYR A 34 -4.11 11.79 3.17
C TYR A 34 -5.33 11.02 2.65
N ARG A 35 -5.81 11.34 1.45
CA ARG A 35 -6.99 10.66 0.87
C ARG A 35 -6.77 9.17 0.68
N TRP A 36 -5.55 8.74 0.33
CA TRP A 36 -5.20 7.32 0.20
C TRP A 36 -5.14 6.62 1.55
N VAL A 37 -4.45 7.20 2.52
CA VAL A 37 -4.25 6.62 3.86
C VAL A 37 -5.55 6.55 4.67
N HIS A 38 -6.45 7.51 4.47
CA HIS A 38 -7.77 7.57 5.10
C HIS A 38 -8.88 6.99 4.23
N GLU A 39 -8.53 6.29 3.16
CA GLU A 39 -9.47 5.50 2.35
C GLU A 39 -10.62 6.32 1.73
N VAL A 40 -10.38 7.62 1.53
CA VAL A 40 -11.30 8.55 0.85
C VAL A 40 -11.32 8.27 -0.65
N ARG A 41 -10.16 7.92 -1.22
CA ARG A 41 -9.96 7.52 -2.62
C ARG A 41 -8.74 6.63 -2.71
N ASP A 42 -8.76 5.63 -3.58
CA ASP A 42 -7.56 4.83 -3.84
C ASP A 42 -6.61 5.49 -4.85
N PRO A 43 -5.29 5.29 -4.71
CA PRO A 43 -4.34 5.61 -5.78
C PRO A 43 -4.65 4.73 -7.01
N ASN A 44 -4.43 5.27 -8.22
CA ASN A 44 -4.56 4.48 -9.44
C ASN A 44 -3.34 3.54 -9.60
N ALA A 45 -3.37 2.64 -10.59
CA ALA A 45 -2.30 1.67 -10.79
C ALA A 45 -0.93 2.32 -11.07
N GLU A 46 -0.87 3.41 -11.83
CA GLU A 46 0.37 4.16 -12.10
C GLU A 46 0.94 4.77 -10.81
N THR A 47 0.08 5.41 -10.00
CA THR A 47 0.46 5.98 -8.71
C THR A 47 0.94 4.92 -7.72
N VAL A 48 0.43 3.68 -7.78
CA VAL A 48 0.97 2.58 -6.97
C VAL A 48 2.44 2.30 -7.32
N VAL A 49 2.81 2.33 -8.60
CA VAL A 49 4.21 2.17 -9.04
C VAL A 49 5.08 3.33 -8.54
N GLU A 50 4.57 4.56 -8.62
CA GLU A 50 5.25 5.74 -8.09
C GLU A 50 5.43 5.65 -6.56
N ILE A 51 4.42 5.19 -5.82
CA ILE A 51 4.48 4.97 -4.37
C ILE A 51 5.59 3.98 -4.03
N VAL A 52 5.69 2.85 -4.76
CA VAL A 52 6.77 1.86 -4.55
C VAL A 52 8.13 2.52 -4.76
N THR A 53 8.28 3.31 -5.81
CA THR A 53 9.54 3.98 -6.15
C THR A 53 9.92 5.00 -5.07
N ALA A 54 8.99 5.87 -4.67
CA ALA A 54 9.21 6.85 -3.62
C ALA A 54 9.51 6.21 -2.25
N LEU A 55 8.79 5.14 -1.90
CA LEU A 55 9.09 4.37 -0.69
C LEU A 55 10.48 3.76 -0.75
N ARG A 56 10.95 3.30 -1.92
CA ARG A 56 12.28 2.71 -2.05
C ARG A 56 13.38 3.73 -1.80
N ASP A 57 13.18 4.97 -2.26
CA ASP A 57 14.12 6.06 -2.05
C ASP A 57 14.15 6.52 -0.58
N ILE A 58 13.00 6.45 0.13
CA ILE A 58 12.90 6.76 1.57
C ILE A 58 13.46 5.61 2.43
N ASN A 59 13.02 4.38 2.17
CA ASN A 59 13.36 3.16 2.89
C ASN A 59 13.10 1.92 2.00
N PRO A 60 14.15 1.26 1.46
CA PRO A 60 14.01 0.09 0.60
C PRO A 60 13.16 -1.03 1.18
N SER A 61 13.28 -1.31 2.48
CA SER A 61 12.49 -2.35 3.16
C SER A 61 11.00 -2.00 3.27
N ALA A 62 10.65 -0.71 3.33
CA ALA A 62 9.26 -0.26 3.33
C ALA A 62 8.61 -0.50 1.96
N ALA A 63 9.34 -0.28 0.87
CA ALA A 63 8.87 -0.55 -0.49
C ALA A 63 8.60 -2.04 -0.72
N GLU A 64 9.53 -2.91 -0.33
CA GLU A 64 9.36 -4.37 -0.43
C GLU A 64 8.15 -4.84 0.37
N ALA A 65 8.01 -4.37 1.61
CA ALA A 65 6.88 -4.72 2.46
C ALA A 65 5.55 -4.18 1.90
N PHE A 66 5.54 -3.00 1.28
CA PHE A 66 4.36 -2.47 0.61
C PHE A 66 3.93 -3.35 -0.56
N VAL A 67 4.86 -3.76 -1.44
CA VAL A 67 4.57 -4.67 -2.55
C VAL A 67 4.02 -6.00 -2.05
N GLN A 68 4.62 -6.57 -0.99
CA GLN A 68 4.15 -7.82 -0.40
C GLN A 68 2.75 -7.70 0.21
N LEU A 69 2.42 -6.60 0.89
CA LEU A 69 1.07 -6.40 1.43
C LEU A 69 0.04 -6.14 0.33
N TYR A 70 0.40 -5.32 -0.65
CA TYR A 70 -0.51 -4.91 -1.74
C TYR A 70 -0.81 -6.05 -2.71
N LEU A 71 0.20 -6.85 -3.10
CA LEU A 71 0.01 -7.98 -4.02
C LEU A 71 -0.24 -9.31 -3.28
N GLY A 72 0.24 -9.45 -2.04
CA GLY A 72 0.05 -10.66 -1.21
C GLY A 72 0.60 -11.91 -1.89
N ASP A 73 -0.22 -12.96 -1.95
CA ASP A 73 0.16 -14.26 -2.52
C ASP A 73 0.56 -14.18 -4.00
N VAL A 74 0.01 -13.21 -4.75
CA VAL A 74 0.40 -12.96 -6.14
C VAL A 74 1.89 -12.66 -6.26
N ALA A 75 2.45 -11.83 -5.35
CA ALA A 75 3.89 -11.53 -5.34
C ALA A 75 4.74 -12.74 -4.94
N ARG A 76 4.16 -13.73 -4.25
CA ARG A 76 4.81 -15.00 -3.89
C ARG A 76 4.68 -16.08 -4.96
N GLY A 77 4.12 -15.76 -6.13
CA GLY A 77 3.87 -16.73 -7.19
C GLY A 77 2.74 -17.72 -6.87
N LYS A 78 1.95 -17.46 -5.82
CA LYS A 78 0.78 -18.23 -5.45
C LYS A 78 -0.48 -17.44 -5.85
N LEU A 79 -1.02 -17.74 -7.02
CA LEU A 79 -2.37 -17.29 -7.37
C LEU A 79 -3.34 -18.34 -6.83
N ASP A 80 -3.73 -18.23 -5.56
CA ASP A 80 -4.88 -19.00 -5.06
C ASP A 80 -6.15 -18.17 -5.32
N PRO A 81 -7.00 -18.54 -6.30
CA PRO A 81 -8.16 -17.74 -6.70
C PRO A 81 -9.32 -17.74 -5.68
N ASP A 82 -9.20 -18.43 -4.55
CA ASP A 82 -10.32 -18.75 -3.65
C ASP A 82 -10.23 -18.13 -2.23
N ASN A 83 -9.27 -17.23 -1.97
CA ASN A 83 -9.06 -16.69 -0.62
C ASN A 83 -10.10 -15.65 -0.15
N ASP A 84 -11.13 -15.36 -0.95
CA ASP A 84 -12.22 -14.41 -0.62
C ASP A 84 -13.44 -15.11 0.05
N LYS A 85 -13.36 -16.42 0.34
CA LYS A 85 -14.51 -17.21 0.87
C LYS A 85 -14.28 -17.93 2.20
N GLN A 86 -13.19 -17.69 2.93
CA GLN A 86 -12.93 -18.39 4.20
C GLN A 86 -13.21 -17.57 5.46
N GLU A 87 -14.17 -16.63 5.42
CA GLU A 87 -14.78 -16.06 6.63
C GLU A 87 -16.28 -16.37 6.61
N GLY A 88 -16.64 -17.59 7.05
CA GLY A 88 -18.05 -18.02 7.02
C GLY A 88 -18.35 -19.47 7.40
N ARG A 89 -17.42 -20.22 8.00
CA ARG A 89 -17.73 -21.49 8.66
C ARG A 89 -16.95 -21.65 9.95
N THR A 90 -17.63 -21.38 11.04
CA THR A 90 -17.38 -22.03 12.33
C THR A 90 -18.75 -22.36 12.90
N ASP A 91 -18.88 -23.60 13.38
CA ASP A 91 -20.08 -24.39 13.65
C ASP A 91 -21.23 -23.72 14.42
#